data_AF-A0A9P6TYM3-F1
#
_entry.id   AF-A0A9P6TYM3-F1
#
_cell.length_a   1.000
_cell.length_b   1.000
_cell.length_c   1.000
_cell.angle_alpha   90.00
_cell.angle_beta   90.00
_cell.angle_gamma   90.00
#
_symmetry.space_group_name_H-M   'P 1'
#
loop_
_entity.id
_entity.type
_entity.pdbx_description
1 polymer ?
#
loop_
_entity_poly.entity_id
_entity_poly.type
_entity_poly.pdbx_seq_one_letter_code
_entity_poly.pdbx_strand_id
1 'polypeptide(L)'
;MATNPDVQEVLKTLKNSLGENLAETITSAIAQHNAATAATSAALASEAASTEQENASDHEKLQRIAEQHQQEIQQEQVHQLQRSEPGETAVHTTVSQDDHEEVLKHIATAAAAAEASSTLATVPITEGSSPVPPPAKPVPGSEEWHKMRRDNHKEVERRRRETINAGINDLAKSIPNSEKNKGSILRQAVKYIRNLQLENERLVSETETMIGIKFDIEKLTLEKSVADATYEALIVDHQKLKLDFDELRKKTDDLDEHTSKKQRTE
;
A
#
# COMPACT_ATOMS: atom_id res chain seq x y z
N MET A 1 -0.44 -38.13 9.93
CA MET A 1 -1.15 -38.65 8.74
C MET A 1 -1.71 -40.02 9.07
N ALA A 2 -2.95 -40.10 9.53
CA ALA A 2 -3.65 -41.36 9.69
C ALA A 2 -4.44 -41.59 8.40
N THR A 3 -4.03 -42.54 7.56
CA THR A 3 -4.80 -42.90 6.37
C THR A 3 -6.06 -43.64 6.81
N ASN A 4 -7.21 -43.22 6.28
CA ASN A 4 -8.52 -43.78 6.57
C ASN A 4 -8.51 -45.32 6.32
N PRO A 5 -8.89 -46.17 7.30
CA PRO A 5 -8.84 -47.63 7.18
C PRO A 5 -9.59 -48.17 5.95
N ASP A 6 -10.66 -47.49 5.51
CA ASP A 6 -11.46 -47.89 4.35
C ASP A 6 -10.66 -47.81 3.03
N VAL A 7 -9.73 -46.85 2.92
CA VAL A 7 -8.90 -46.68 1.71
C VAL A 7 -7.89 -47.81 1.59
N GLN A 8 -7.38 -48.31 2.72
CA GLN A 8 -6.46 -49.44 2.77
C GLN A 8 -7.15 -50.74 2.36
N GLU A 9 -8.42 -50.91 2.74
CA GLU A 9 -9.22 -52.08 2.37
C GLU A 9 -9.57 -52.09 0.87
N VAL A 10 -9.92 -50.93 0.30
CA VAL A 10 -10.15 -50.77 -1.14
C VAL A 10 -8.88 -51.03 -1.95
N LEU A 11 -7.73 -50.50 -1.53
CA LEU A 11 -6.45 -50.75 -2.21
C LEU A 11 -6.04 -52.23 -2.16
N LYS A 12 -6.29 -52.90 -1.03
CA LYS A 12 -6.01 -54.33 -0.87
C LYS A 12 -6.92 -55.18 -1.76
N THR A 13 -8.17 -54.78 -1.93
CA THR A 13 -9.14 -55.43 -2.82
C THR A 13 -8.78 -55.21 -4.29
N LEU A 14 -8.37 -54.00 -4.67
CA LEU A 14 -7.89 -53.69 -6.02
C LEU A 14 -6.60 -54.46 -6.36
N LYS A 15 -5.66 -54.58 -5.42
CA LYS A 15 -4.41 -55.31 -5.62
C LYS A 15 -4.63 -56.82 -5.85
N ASN A 16 -5.72 -57.36 -5.31
CA ASN A 16 -6.10 -58.76 -5.51
C ASN A 16 -6.85 -59.00 -6.83
N SER A 17 -7.46 -57.99 -7.45
CA SER A 17 -8.23 -58.14 -8.70
C SER A 17 -7.54 -57.58 -9.95
N LEU A 18 -6.61 -56.63 -9.80
CA LEU A 18 -5.83 -56.02 -10.87
C LEU A 18 -4.35 -56.35 -10.64
N GLY A 19 -3.68 -56.89 -11.67
CA GLY A 19 -2.28 -57.33 -11.57
C GLY A 19 -1.33 -56.28 -10.97
N GLU A 20 -0.30 -56.75 -10.25
CA GLU A 20 0.54 -55.97 -9.31
C GLU A 20 1.05 -54.61 -9.85
N ASN A 21 1.40 -54.53 -11.13
CA ASN A 21 1.89 -53.29 -11.76
C ASN A 21 0.88 -52.14 -11.76
N LEU A 22 -0.41 -52.43 -11.94
CA LEU A 22 -1.46 -51.40 -12.00
C LEU A 22 -1.81 -50.90 -10.60
N ALA A 23 -1.80 -51.79 -9.60
CA ALA A 23 -2.02 -51.43 -8.20
C ALA A 23 -0.89 -50.55 -7.64
N GLU A 24 0.37 -50.82 -8.00
CA GLU A 24 1.51 -49.96 -7.62
C GLU A 24 1.44 -48.58 -8.28
N THR A 25 1.01 -48.53 -9.55
CA THR A 25 0.82 -47.26 -10.27
C THR A 25 -0.27 -46.40 -9.62
N ILE A 26 -1.40 -47.00 -9.25
CA ILE A 26 -2.51 -46.31 -8.57
C ILE A 26 -2.08 -45.83 -7.18
N THR A 27 -1.36 -46.66 -6.43
CA THR A 27 -0.87 -46.31 -5.09
C THR A 27 0.13 -45.14 -5.15
N SER A 28 1.03 -45.15 -6.14
CA SER A 28 1.98 -44.05 -6.39
C SER A 28 1.26 -42.76 -6.78
N ALA A 29 0.24 -42.83 -7.63
CA ALA A 29 -0.55 -41.66 -8.04
C ALA A 29 -1.31 -41.03 -6.85
N ILE A 30 -1.89 -41.85 -5.98
CA ILE A 30 -2.58 -41.39 -4.76
C ILE A 30 -1.57 -40.74 -3.79
N ALA A 31 -0.38 -41.32 -3.63
CA ALA A 31 0.67 -40.74 -2.79
C ALA A 31 1.15 -39.38 -3.31
N GLN A 32 1.34 -39.25 -4.63
CA GLN A 32 1.71 -37.99 -5.27
C GLN A 32 0.62 -36.93 -5.15
N HIS A 33 -0.65 -37.29 -5.34
CA HIS A 33 -1.78 -36.38 -5.16
C HIS A 33 -1.84 -35.86 -3.71
N ASN A 34 -1.74 -36.76 -2.73
CA ASN A 34 -1.79 -36.37 -1.31
C ASN A 34 -0.60 -35.50 -0.90
N ALA A 35 0.59 -35.75 -1.45
CA ALA A 35 1.76 -34.91 -1.21
C ALA A 35 1.59 -33.50 -1.82
N ALA A 36 1.03 -33.42 -3.03
CA ALA A 36 0.72 -32.14 -3.67
C ALA A 36 -0.35 -31.37 -2.88
N THR A 37 -1.44 -32.03 -2.45
CA THR A 37 -2.47 -31.38 -1.63
C THR A 37 -1.89 -30.87 -0.31
N ALA A 38 -1.06 -31.66 0.38
CA ALA A 38 -0.42 -31.23 1.62
C ALA A 38 0.53 -30.04 1.43
N ALA A 39 1.27 -29.97 0.32
CA ALA A 39 2.13 -28.84 -0.02
C ALA A 39 1.30 -27.56 -0.28
N THR A 40 0.18 -27.67 -1.01
CA THR A 40 -0.70 -26.53 -1.27
C THR A 40 -1.38 -26.03 0.00
N SER A 41 -1.83 -26.93 0.88
CA SER A 41 -2.40 -26.56 2.18
C SER A 41 -1.38 -25.87 3.10
N ALA A 42 -0.12 -26.32 3.08
CA ALA A 42 0.95 -25.70 3.85
C ALA A 42 1.31 -24.30 3.31
N ALA A 43 1.30 -24.11 1.99
CA ALA A 43 1.53 -22.81 1.37
C ALA A 43 0.43 -21.79 1.74
N LEU A 44 -0.84 -22.19 1.62
CA LEU A 44 -1.99 -21.34 1.99
C LEU A 44 -2.01 -20.99 3.49
N ALA A 45 -1.63 -21.93 4.36
CA ALA A 45 -1.52 -21.67 5.80
C ALA A 45 -0.38 -20.68 6.14
N SER A 46 0.73 -20.73 5.40
CA SER A 46 1.84 -19.79 5.58
C SER A 46 1.50 -18.37 5.14
N GLU A 47 0.72 -18.24 4.06
CA GLU A 47 0.29 -16.95 3.49
C GLU A 47 -0.80 -16.28 4.35
N ALA A 48 -1.69 -17.09 4.94
CA ALA A 48 -2.65 -16.60 5.94
C ALA A 48 -1.96 -16.10 7.21
N ALA A 49 -0.94 -16.81 7.71
CA ALA A 49 -0.20 -16.42 8.90
C ALA A 49 0.62 -15.13 8.71
N SER A 50 1.22 -14.92 7.54
CA SER A 50 1.94 -13.66 7.25
C SER A 50 0.98 -12.46 7.18
N THR A 51 -0.21 -12.64 6.63
CA THR A 51 -1.20 -11.56 6.45
C THR A 51 -1.83 -11.14 7.79
N GLU A 52 -2.07 -12.08 8.70
CA GLU A 52 -2.58 -11.78 10.05
C GLU A 52 -1.54 -11.03 10.91
N GLN A 53 -0.25 -11.37 10.77
CA GLN A 53 0.82 -10.77 11.55
C GLN A 53 1.14 -9.33 11.09
N GLU A 54 1.02 -9.04 9.79
CA GLU A 54 1.18 -7.69 9.24
C GLU A 54 0.01 -6.77 9.60
N ASN A 55 -1.23 -7.28 9.52
CA ASN A 55 -2.44 -6.53 9.93
C ASN A 55 -2.48 -6.21 11.43
N ALA A 56 -2.00 -7.11 12.29
CA ALA A 56 -1.92 -6.86 13.73
C ALA A 56 -0.91 -5.75 14.07
N SER A 57 0.24 -5.74 13.39
CA SER A 57 1.28 -4.70 13.55
C SER A 57 0.76 -3.32 13.14
N ASP A 58 0.02 -3.24 12.04
CA ASP A 58 -0.49 -1.96 11.55
C ASP A 58 -1.66 -1.42 12.37
N HIS A 59 -2.48 -2.31 12.95
CA HIS A 59 -3.49 -1.92 13.94
C HIS A 59 -2.85 -1.31 15.20
N GLU A 60 -1.76 -1.90 15.70
CA GLU A 60 -1.06 -1.39 16.88
C GLU A 60 -0.41 -0.01 16.63
N LYS A 61 0.16 0.20 15.43
CA LYS A 61 0.72 1.52 15.05
C LYS A 61 -0.36 2.60 14.96
N LEU A 62 -1.51 2.28 14.34
CA LEU A 62 -2.64 3.21 14.23
C LEU A 62 -3.21 3.57 15.60
N GLN A 63 -3.28 2.61 16.51
CA GLN A 63 -3.76 2.84 17.88
C GLN A 63 -2.81 3.76 18.66
N ARG A 64 -1.49 3.58 18.54
CA ARG A 64 -0.50 4.48 19.18
C ARG A 64 -0.57 5.91 18.64
N ILE A 65 -0.77 6.09 17.33
CA ILE A 65 -0.93 7.41 16.72
C ILE A 65 -2.21 8.10 17.24
N ALA A 66 -3.31 7.36 17.37
CA ALA A 66 -4.56 7.87 17.92
C ALA A 66 -4.42 8.30 19.39
N GLU A 67 -3.72 7.51 20.21
CA GLU A 67 -3.45 7.84 21.62
C GLU A 67 -2.55 9.08 21.76
N GLN A 68 -1.52 9.21 20.93
CA GLN A 68 -0.65 10.38 20.93
C GLN A 68 -1.41 11.67 20.58
N HIS A 69 -2.26 11.61 19.55
CA HIS A 69 -3.09 12.75 19.14
C HIS A 69 -4.08 13.15 20.24
N GLN A 70 -4.66 12.18 20.96
CA GLN A 70 -5.57 12.46 22.06
C GLN A 70 -4.87 13.12 23.27
N GLN A 71 -3.62 12.74 23.56
CA GLN A 71 -2.82 13.40 24.60
C GLN A 71 -2.46 14.84 24.23
N GLU A 72 -2.16 15.10 22.96
CA GLU A 72 -1.82 16.44 22.46
C GLU A 72 -3.02 17.40 22.61
N ILE A 73 -4.23 16.94 22.25
CA ILE A 73 -5.47 17.70 22.44
C ILE A 73 -5.71 18.02 23.93
N GLN A 74 -5.45 17.07 24.84
CA GLN A 74 -5.62 17.31 26.28
C GLN A 74 -4.62 18.33 26.82
N GLN A 75 -3.36 18.30 26.37
CA GLN A 75 -2.36 19.30 26.76
C GLN A 75 -2.75 20.70 26.28
N GLU A 76 -3.26 20.81 25.05
CA GLU A 76 -3.70 22.08 24.48
C GLU A 76 -4.92 22.66 25.22
N GLN A 77 -5.82 21.80 25.69
CA GLN A 77 -6.99 22.19 26.48
C GLN A 77 -6.61 22.70 27.88
N VAL A 78 -5.64 22.05 28.54
CA VAL A 78 -5.09 22.50 29.84
C VAL A 78 -4.36 23.84 29.69
N HIS A 79 -3.61 24.03 28.61
CA HIS A 79 -2.89 25.28 28.36
C HIS A 79 -3.84 26.46 28.08
N GLN A 80 -5.00 26.22 27.46
CA GLN A 80 -6.03 27.25 27.29
C GLN A 80 -6.74 27.60 28.60
N LEU A 81 -7.00 26.64 29.48
CA LEU A 81 -7.67 26.87 30.77
C LEU A 81 -6.79 27.63 31.79
N GLN A 82 -5.46 27.57 31.68
CA GLN A 82 -4.55 28.38 32.50
C GLN A 82 -4.40 29.84 32.01
N ARG A 83 -4.95 30.19 30.84
CA ARG A 83 -4.80 31.53 30.25
C ARG A 83 -5.94 32.50 30.54
N SER A 84 -6.96 32.10 31.30
CA SER A 84 -8.12 32.95 31.62
C SER A 84 -8.22 33.27 33.12
N GLU A 85 -7.58 34.36 33.53
CA GLU A 85 -7.97 35.16 34.70
C GLU A 85 -8.22 36.61 34.24
N PRO A 86 -9.23 37.32 34.77
CA PRO A 86 -9.62 38.65 34.30
C PRO A 86 -9.00 39.76 35.16
N GLY A 87 -8.35 40.75 34.55
CA GLY A 87 -7.88 41.92 35.30
C GLY A 87 -7.15 42.97 34.46
N GLU A 88 -7.64 44.19 34.53
CA GLU A 88 -7.30 45.40 33.77
C GLU A 88 -5.84 45.92 33.83
N THR A 89 -5.42 46.49 32.69
CA THR A 89 -4.56 47.68 32.51
C THR A 89 -3.06 47.66 32.86
N ALA A 90 -2.33 48.42 32.03
CA ALA A 90 -1.02 49.04 32.24
C ALA A 90 0.20 48.38 31.57
N VAL A 91 0.68 49.13 30.58
CA VAL A 91 2.01 49.16 29.97
C VAL A 91 3.14 48.99 31.00
N HIS A 92 3.93 47.93 30.90
CA HIS A 92 5.37 47.94 31.26
C HIS A 92 6.09 46.73 30.67
N THR A 93 6.87 46.92 29.60
CA THR A 93 7.85 45.91 29.14
C THR A 93 9.12 46.07 29.96
N THR A 94 9.37 45.17 30.89
CA THR A 94 10.71 44.88 31.43
C THR A 94 11.11 43.52 30.87
N VAL A 95 12.19 43.50 30.10
CA VAL A 95 12.81 42.28 29.57
C VAL A 95 13.69 41.72 30.69
N SER A 96 13.33 40.54 31.19
CA SER A 96 14.13 39.77 32.14
C SER A 96 15.37 39.18 31.46
N GLN A 97 16.48 39.12 32.20
CA GLN A 97 17.84 38.86 31.71
C GLN A 97 18.22 37.37 31.53
N ASP A 98 17.28 36.43 31.62
CA ASP A 98 17.62 34.99 31.64
C ASP A 98 17.54 34.27 30.27
N ASP A 99 17.01 34.91 29.22
CA ASP A 99 16.82 34.24 27.91
C ASP A 99 18.03 34.31 26.95
N HIS A 100 19.12 34.98 27.35
CA HIS A 100 20.29 35.16 26.46
C HIS A 100 21.27 33.98 26.44
N GLU A 101 21.26 33.12 27.46
CA GLU A 101 22.24 32.02 27.57
C GLU A 101 21.85 30.79 26.73
N GLU A 102 20.55 30.54 26.55
CA GLU A 102 20.05 29.38 25.81
C GLU A 102 20.20 29.59 24.28
N VAL A 103 19.93 30.81 23.79
CA VAL A 103 20.06 31.16 22.36
C VAL A 103 21.53 31.08 21.89
N LEU A 104 22.49 31.43 22.73
CA LEU A 104 23.92 31.35 22.38
C LEU A 104 24.43 29.90 22.28
N LYS A 105 23.89 28.98 23.09
CA LYS A 105 24.24 27.54 23.04
C LYS A 105 23.73 26.85 21.78
N HIS A 106 22.53 27.22 21.32
CA HIS A 106 21.96 26.68 20.07
C HIS A 106 22.73 27.13 18.81
N ILE A 107 23.23 28.38 18.79
CA ILE A 107 24.03 28.90 17.68
C ILE A 107 25.41 28.22 17.61
N ALA A 108 26.06 27.97 18.75
CA ALA A 108 27.37 27.30 18.80
C ALA A 108 27.30 25.83 18.37
N THR A 109 26.21 25.12 18.71
CA THR A 109 26.04 23.69 18.37
C THR A 109 25.73 23.49 16.88
N ALA A 110 25.00 24.43 16.26
CA ALA A 110 24.76 24.42 14.82
C ALA A 110 26.03 24.73 13.99
N ALA A 111 26.95 25.52 14.52
CA ALA A 111 28.24 25.81 13.86
C ALA A 111 29.18 24.59 13.86
N ALA A 112 29.17 23.76 14.90
CA ALA A 112 30.01 22.56 14.98
C ALA A 112 29.54 21.41 14.07
N ALA A 113 28.23 21.31 13.79
CA ALA A 113 27.68 20.27 12.92
C ALA A 113 27.95 20.54 11.41
N ALA A 114 28.25 21.78 11.02
CA ALA A 114 28.51 22.15 9.62
C ALA A 114 29.93 21.81 9.12
N GLU A 115 30.88 21.50 10.02
CA GLU A 115 32.27 21.16 9.62
C GLU A 115 32.48 19.69 9.21
N ALA A 116 31.49 18.81 9.42
CA ALA A 116 31.66 17.38 9.15
C ALA A 116 31.32 16.93 7.72
N SER A 117 30.91 17.84 6.81
CA SER A 117 30.40 17.44 5.48
C SER A 117 30.97 18.23 4.30
N SER A 118 32.27 18.56 4.33
CA SER A 118 32.99 19.09 3.16
C SER A 118 34.18 18.21 2.78
N THR A 119 33.95 17.20 1.93
CA THR A 119 34.99 16.41 1.27
C THR A 119 35.61 17.24 0.14
N LEU A 120 36.67 17.98 0.45
CA LEU A 120 37.49 18.70 -0.54
C LEU A 120 38.46 17.71 -1.23
N ALA A 121 38.34 17.61 -2.55
CA ALA A 121 39.22 16.82 -3.40
C ALA A 121 40.65 17.37 -3.43
N THR A 122 41.61 16.50 -3.09
CA THR A 122 43.05 16.68 -3.33
C THR A 122 43.34 16.66 -4.83
N VAL A 123 43.95 17.72 -5.36
CA VAL A 123 44.61 17.76 -6.67
C VAL A 123 46.08 18.12 -6.45
N PRO A 124 47.05 17.42 -7.10
CA PRO A 124 48.45 17.53 -6.76
C PRO A 124 49.11 18.79 -7.33
N ILE A 125 50.15 19.19 -6.62
CA ILE A 125 51.01 20.36 -6.80
C ILE A 125 51.76 20.29 -8.13
N THR A 126 51.68 21.35 -8.93
CA THR A 126 52.71 21.69 -9.94
C THR A 126 53.38 23.00 -9.52
N GLU A 127 54.69 22.92 -9.30
CA GLU A 127 55.56 24.02 -8.92
C GLU A 127 55.75 25.01 -10.07
N GLY A 128 55.71 26.31 -9.78
CA GLY A 128 56.25 27.35 -10.67
C GLY A 128 55.43 28.64 -10.74
N SER A 129 55.82 29.61 -9.91
CA SER A 129 55.67 31.07 -10.07
C SER A 129 54.93 31.78 -8.92
N SER A 130 55.73 32.49 -8.12
CA SER A 130 55.43 33.65 -7.26
C SER A 130 54.17 33.68 -6.38
N PRO A 131 54.31 33.85 -5.05
CA PRO A 131 53.18 34.03 -4.15
C PRO A 131 52.62 35.46 -4.31
N VAL A 132 51.57 35.62 -5.10
CA VAL A 132 50.69 36.78 -4.93
C VAL A 132 49.92 36.53 -3.62
N PRO A 133 50.08 37.37 -2.57
CA PRO A 133 49.34 37.18 -1.34
C PRO A 133 47.83 37.25 -1.62
N PRO A 134 47.00 36.44 -0.94
CA PRO A 134 45.55 36.56 -1.06
C PRO A 134 45.17 38.02 -0.79
N PRO A 135 44.25 38.64 -1.57
CA PRO A 135 43.90 40.04 -1.38
C PRO A 135 43.50 40.24 0.08
N ALA A 136 44.32 41.00 0.80
CA ALA A 136 44.13 41.24 2.22
C ALA A 136 42.75 41.87 2.41
N LYS A 137 41.97 41.34 3.36
CA LYS A 137 40.65 41.89 3.68
C LYS A 137 40.84 43.40 3.92
N PRO A 138 40.14 44.28 3.18
CA PRO A 138 40.37 45.72 3.26
C PRO A 138 40.16 46.18 4.69
N VAL A 139 40.97 47.16 5.12
CA VAL A 139 40.98 47.64 6.52
C VAL A 139 39.56 48.10 6.91
N PRO A 140 39.01 47.64 8.05
CA PRO A 140 37.68 48.06 8.49
C PRO A 140 37.56 49.59 8.55
N GLY A 141 36.54 50.15 7.89
CA GLY A 141 36.34 51.60 7.77
C GLY A 141 37.03 52.26 6.57
N SER A 142 37.84 51.53 5.79
CA SER A 142 38.33 52.03 4.50
C SER A 142 37.22 52.09 3.44
N GLU A 143 37.38 52.97 2.44
CA GLU A 143 36.43 53.08 1.32
C GLU A 143 36.32 51.74 0.55
N GLU A 144 37.41 50.99 0.43
CA GLU A 144 37.43 49.66 -0.18
C GLU A 144 36.61 48.64 0.61
N TRP A 145 36.66 48.71 1.95
CA TRP A 145 35.83 47.87 2.82
C TRP A 145 34.34 48.20 2.66
N HIS A 146 33.97 49.48 2.61
CA HIS A 146 32.59 49.91 2.35
C HIS A 146 32.10 49.51 0.95
N LYS A 147 32.96 49.60 -0.08
CA LYS A 147 32.66 49.14 -1.44
C LYS A 147 32.45 47.62 -1.48
N MET A 148 33.39 46.85 -0.93
CA MET A 148 33.30 45.38 -0.87
C MET A 148 32.02 44.91 -0.17
N ARG A 149 31.64 45.55 0.95
CA ARG A 149 30.41 45.21 1.68
C ARG A 149 29.15 45.50 0.85
N ARG A 150 29.11 46.64 0.15
CA ARG A 150 28.00 46.98 -0.77
C ARG A 150 27.92 45.98 -1.93
N ASP A 151 29.04 45.66 -2.55
CA ASP A 151 29.10 44.75 -3.70
C ASP A 151 28.74 43.32 -3.29
N ASN A 152 29.22 42.85 -2.14
CA ASN A 152 28.84 41.56 -1.58
C ASN A 152 27.33 41.48 -1.27
N HIS A 153 26.75 42.52 -0.64
CA HIS A 153 25.31 42.56 -0.39
C HIS A 153 24.49 42.54 -1.68
N LYS A 154 24.92 43.25 -2.73
CA LYS A 154 24.28 43.20 -4.05
C LYS A 154 24.34 41.80 -4.65
N GLU A 155 25.48 41.15 -4.53
CA GLU A 155 25.71 39.81 -5.05
C GLU A 155 24.85 38.76 -4.36
N VAL A 156 24.72 38.85 -3.03
CA VAL A 156 23.81 37.99 -2.24
C VAL A 156 22.37 38.17 -2.72
N GLU A 157 21.90 39.41 -2.87
CA GLU A 157 20.55 39.68 -3.32
C GLU A 157 20.33 39.25 -4.79
N ARG A 158 21.33 39.38 -5.67
CA ARG A 158 21.29 38.87 -7.05
C ARG A 158 21.07 37.35 -7.06
N ARG A 159 21.88 36.59 -6.31
CA ARG A 159 21.75 35.13 -6.21
C ARG A 159 20.38 34.71 -5.65
N ARG A 160 19.88 35.42 -4.64
CA ARG A 160 18.53 35.20 -4.11
C ARG A 160 17.46 35.39 -5.19
N ARG A 161 17.53 36.48 -5.95
CA ARG A 161 16.59 36.75 -7.05
C ARG A 161 16.66 35.69 -8.15
N GLU A 162 17.85 35.22 -8.49
CA GLU A 162 18.04 34.15 -9.48
C GLU A 162 17.44 32.84 -9.03
N THR A 163 17.64 32.47 -7.77
CA THR A 163 17.05 31.26 -7.18
C THR A 163 15.51 31.32 -7.23
N ILE A 164 14.93 32.46 -6.85
CA ILE A 164 13.46 32.66 -6.92
C ILE A 164 12.97 32.59 -8.37
N ASN A 165 13.67 33.24 -9.30
CA ASN A 165 13.29 33.22 -10.71
C ASN A 165 13.37 31.82 -11.31
N ALA A 166 14.40 31.06 -10.96
CA ALA A 166 14.54 29.66 -11.36
C ALA A 166 13.35 28.84 -10.86
N GLY A 167 13.02 28.93 -9.56
CA GLY A 167 11.87 28.22 -8.99
C GLY A 167 10.53 28.58 -9.65
N ILE A 168 10.30 29.85 -9.98
CA ILE A 168 9.08 30.27 -10.70
C ILE A 168 9.05 29.70 -12.13
N ASN A 169 10.20 29.68 -12.81
CA ASN A 169 10.29 29.14 -14.17
C ASN A 169 10.12 27.62 -14.19
N ASP A 170 10.58 26.90 -13.17
CA ASP A 170 10.36 25.47 -13.06
C ASP A 170 8.89 25.16 -12.78
N LEU A 171 8.25 25.93 -11.91
CA LEU A 171 6.80 25.84 -11.69
C LEU A 171 6.02 26.05 -13.00
N ALA A 172 6.44 27.00 -13.84
CA ALA A 172 5.80 27.22 -15.14
C ALA A 172 5.88 26.00 -16.07
N LYS A 173 6.95 25.19 -16.03
CA LYS A 173 7.07 23.99 -16.86
C LYS A 173 6.12 22.86 -16.44
N SER A 174 5.84 22.76 -15.14
CA SER A 174 4.96 21.73 -14.59
C SER A 174 3.46 22.01 -14.76
N ILE A 175 3.11 23.24 -15.16
CA ILE A 175 1.72 23.68 -15.25
C ILE A 175 1.33 23.83 -16.72
N PRO A 176 0.20 23.25 -17.15
CA PRO A 176 -0.28 23.42 -18.52
C PRO A 176 -0.66 24.88 -18.79
N ASN A 177 -0.33 25.35 -19.99
CA ASN A 177 -0.63 26.70 -20.47
C ASN A 177 -0.07 27.82 -19.57
N SER A 178 1.15 27.64 -19.06
CA SER A 178 1.81 28.70 -18.28
C SER A 178 2.22 29.88 -19.17
N GLU A 179 1.87 31.09 -18.75
CA GLU A 179 2.30 32.33 -19.38
C GLU A 179 3.66 32.78 -18.85
N LYS A 180 4.28 33.78 -19.50
CA LYS A 180 5.56 34.37 -19.04
C LYS A 180 5.45 35.28 -17.81
N ASN A 181 4.24 35.55 -17.32
CA ASN A 181 4.01 36.47 -16.20
C ASN A 181 4.09 35.72 -14.85
N LYS A 182 5.00 36.14 -13.97
CA LYS A 182 5.20 35.55 -12.62
C LYS A 182 3.90 35.43 -11.81
N GLY A 183 3.06 36.48 -11.81
CA GLY A 183 1.80 36.46 -11.08
C GLY A 183 0.76 35.53 -11.69
N SER A 184 0.76 35.38 -13.03
CA SER A 184 -0.12 34.45 -13.75
C SER A 184 0.29 33.01 -13.47
N ILE A 185 1.59 32.70 -13.55
CA ILE A 185 2.16 31.37 -13.21
C ILE A 185 1.72 30.95 -11.80
N LEU A 186 1.89 31.81 -10.79
CA LEU A 186 1.52 31.49 -9.42
C LEU A 186 0.02 31.22 -9.24
N ARG A 187 -0.85 32.03 -9.85
CA ARG A 187 -2.31 31.79 -9.78
C ARG A 187 -2.72 30.52 -10.51
N GLN A 188 -2.14 30.27 -11.67
CA GLN A 188 -2.43 29.08 -12.46
C GLN A 188 -1.91 27.81 -11.77
N ALA A 189 -0.77 27.88 -11.07
CA ALA A 189 -0.26 26.81 -10.23
C ALA A 189 -1.28 26.38 -9.17
N VAL A 190 -1.78 27.36 -8.42
CA VAL A 190 -2.75 27.10 -7.35
C VAL A 190 -4.04 26.52 -7.93
N LYS A 191 -4.53 27.06 -9.06
CA LYS A 191 -5.70 26.50 -9.76
C LYS A 191 -5.46 25.05 -10.20
N TYR A 192 -4.28 24.78 -10.79
CA TYR A 192 -3.94 23.46 -11.30
C TYR A 192 -3.82 22.44 -10.17
N ILE A 193 -3.18 22.78 -9.04
CA ILE A 193 -3.10 21.91 -7.86
C ILE A 193 -4.50 21.55 -7.36
N ARG A 194 -5.40 22.53 -7.20
CA ARG A 194 -6.78 22.26 -6.78
C ARG A 194 -7.52 21.36 -7.76
N ASN A 195 -7.36 21.61 -9.06
CA ASN A 195 -7.97 20.77 -10.09
C ASN A 195 -7.42 19.34 -10.04
N LEU A 196 -6.11 19.16 -9.84
CA LEU A 196 -5.51 17.83 -9.68
C LEU A 196 -6.02 17.12 -8.43
N GLN A 197 -6.23 17.82 -7.33
CA GLN A 197 -6.81 17.24 -6.11
C GLN A 197 -8.24 16.77 -6.35
N LEU A 198 -9.09 17.63 -6.92
CA LEU A 198 -10.47 17.27 -7.27
C LEU A 198 -10.54 16.12 -8.25
N GLU A 199 -9.67 16.10 -9.26
CA GLU A 199 -9.62 15.01 -10.23
C GLU A 199 -9.12 13.71 -9.61
N ASN A 200 -8.15 13.77 -8.69
CA ASN A 200 -7.69 12.60 -7.94
C ASN A 200 -8.81 12.03 -7.06
N GLU A 201 -9.52 12.88 -6.32
CA GLU A 201 -10.71 12.46 -5.54
C GLU A 201 -11.78 11.81 -6.45
N ARG A 202 -12.03 12.39 -7.63
CA ARG A 202 -12.94 11.85 -8.64
C ARG A 202 -12.49 10.47 -9.12
N LEU A 203 -11.20 10.32 -9.46
CA LEU A 203 -10.62 9.06 -9.92
C LEU A 203 -10.65 7.99 -8.83
N VAL A 204 -10.35 8.35 -7.59
CA VAL A 204 -10.46 7.42 -6.45
C VAL A 204 -11.90 6.91 -6.31
N SER A 205 -12.88 7.79 -6.30
CA SER A 205 -14.30 7.39 -6.25
C SER A 205 -14.69 6.49 -7.43
N GLU A 206 -14.25 6.83 -8.65
CA GLU A 206 -14.51 6.00 -9.83
C GLU A 206 -13.88 4.61 -9.69
N THR A 207 -12.63 4.51 -9.19
CA THR A 207 -11.99 3.21 -8.95
C THR A 207 -12.72 2.37 -7.90
N GLU A 208 -13.22 2.98 -6.83
CA GLU A 208 -14.03 2.29 -5.81
C GLU A 208 -15.32 1.72 -6.42
N THR A 209 -16.02 2.51 -7.24
CA THR A 209 -17.24 2.02 -7.92
C THR A 209 -16.93 0.88 -8.89
N MET A 210 -15.81 0.96 -9.61
CA MET A 210 -15.37 -0.09 -10.53
C MET A 210 -15.03 -1.39 -9.78
N ILE A 211 -14.37 -1.30 -8.62
CA ILE A 211 -14.09 -2.46 -7.76
C ILE A 211 -15.39 -3.12 -7.31
N GLY A 212 -16.39 -2.35 -6.90
CA GLY A 212 -17.72 -2.87 -6.53
C GLY A 212 -18.41 -3.60 -7.69
N ILE A 213 -18.45 -2.98 -8.87
CA ILE A 213 -19.02 -3.60 -10.07
C ILE A 213 -18.29 -4.89 -10.43
N LYS A 214 -16.96 -4.91 -10.35
CA LYS A 214 -16.16 -6.10 -10.60
C LYS A 214 -16.52 -7.23 -9.63
N PHE A 215 -16.62 -6.92 -8.33
CA PHE A 215 -17.02 -7.89 -7.31
C PHE A 215 -18.42 -8.47 -7.60
N ASP A 216 -19.39 -7.62 -7.96
CA ASP A 216 -20.74 -8.06 -8.30
C ASP A 216 -20.76 -8.97 -9.55
N ILE A 217 -19.96 -8.65 -10.57
CA ILE A 217 -19.80 -9.50 -11.76
C ILE A 217 -19.22 -10.86 -11.39
N GLU A 218 -18.16 -10.89 -10.59
CA GLU A 218 -17.53 -12.15 -10.14
C GLU A 218 -18.52 -13.00 -9.33
N LYS A 219 -19.27 -12.37 -8.42
CA LYS A 219 -20.32 -13.03 -7.65
C LYS A 219 -21.39 -13.64 -8.55
N LEU A 220 -21.95 -12.86 -9.47
CA LEU A 220 -22.98 -13.33 -10.41
C LEU A 220 -22.46 -14.44 -11.33
N THR A 221 -21.17 -14.37 -11.71
CA THR A 221 -20.53 -15.42 -12.52
C THR A 221 -20.42 -16.73 -11.75
N LEU A 222 -20.05 -16.68 -10.47
CA LEU A 222 -20.01 -17.85 -9.59
C LEU A 222 -21.42 -18.42 -9.35
N GLU A 223 -22.40 -17.57 -9.03
CA GLU A 223 -23.79 -17.99 -8.86
C GLU A 223 -24.33 -18.66 -10.12
N LYS A 224 -24.05 -18.10 -11.30
CA LYS A 224 -24.39 -18.72 -12.58
C LYS A 224 -23.71 -20.08 -12.75
N SER A 225 -22.42 -20.19 -12.47
CA SER A 225 -21.69 -21.46 -12.58
C SER A 225 -22.26 -22.54 -11.66
N VAL A 226 -22.67 -22.17 -10.45
CA VAL A 226 -23.33 -23.09 -9.51
C VAL A 226 -24.68 -23.51 -10.05
N ALA A 227 -25.49 -22.56 -10.51
CA ALA A 227 -26.80 -22.85 -11.11
C ALA A 227 -26.67 -23.81 -12.31
N ASP A 228 -25.72 -23.54 -13.22
CA ASP A 228 -25.44 -24.39 -14.37
C ASP A 228 -25.06 -25.82 -13.92
N ALA A 229 -24.18 -25.97 -12.93
CA ALA A 229 -23.80 -27.28 -12.40
C ALA A 229 -24.98 -28.04 -11.77
N THR A 230 -25.86 -27.34 -11.03
CA THR A 230 -27.07 -27.96 -10.45
C THR A 230 -28.08 -28.37 -11.52
N TYR A 231 -28.20 -27.58 -12.59
CA TYR A 231 -29.09 -27.87 -13.70
C TYR A 231 -28.65 -29.13 -14.46
N GLU A 232 -27.33 -29.26 -14.72
CA GLU A 232 -26.77 -30.45 -15.34
C GLU A 232 -26.96 -31.71 -14.47
N ALA A 233 -26.76 -31.60 -13.15
CA ALA A 233 -27.03 -32.70 -12.22
C ALA A 233 -28.51 -33.13 -12.28
N LEU A 234 -29.43 -32.18 -12.32
CA LEU A 234 -30.87 -32.46 -12.43
C LEU A 234 -31.24 -33.11 -13.77
N ILE A 235 -30.60 -32.71 -14.87
CA ILE A 235 -30.76 -33.37 -16.18
C ILE A 235 -30.36 -34.85 -16.08
N VAL A 236 -29.21 -35.14 -15.48
CA VAL A 236 -28.72 -36.53 -15.31
C VAL A 236 -29.68 -37.34 -14.45
N ASP A 237 -30.13 -36.79 -13.32
CA ASP A 237 -31.11 -37.46 -12.45
C ASP A 237 -32.44 -37.71 -13.16
N HIS A 238 -32.92 -36.75 -13.96
CA HIS A 238 -34.14 -36.91 -14.75
C HIS A 238 -33.99 -38.03 -15.79
N GLN A 239 -32.86 -38.09 -16.49
CA GLN A 239 -32.58 -39.16 -17.45
C GLN A 239 -32.56 -40.53 -16.78
N LYS A 240 -31.92 -40.64 -15.60
CA LYS A 240 -31.88 -41.88 -14.83
C LYS A 240 -33.28 -42.31 -14.38
N LEU A 241 -34.05 -41.38 -13.81
CA LEU A 241 -35.41 -41.66 -13.36
C LEU A 241 -36.29 -42.13 -14.52
N LYS A 242 -36.14 -41.54 -15.71
CA LYS A 242 -36.83 -41.97 -16.92
C LYS A 242 -36.50 -43.42 -17.30
N LEU A 243 -35.21 -43.79 -17.25
CA LEU A 243 -34.78 -45.18 -17.50
C LEU A 243 -35.37 -46.14 -16.47
N ASP A 244 -35.31 -45.79 -15.19
CA ASP A 244 -35.86 -46.60 -14.10
C ASP A 244 -37.40 -46.78 -14.26
N PHE A 245 -38.12 -45.72 -14.69
CA PHE A 245 -39.54 -45.78 -15.01
C PHE A 245 -39.85 -46.73 -16.18
N ASP A 246 -39.09 -46.64 -17.27
CA ASP A 246 -39.26 -47.51 -18.43
C ASP A 246 -38.98 -48.98 -18.06
N GLU A 247 -38.00 -49.24 -17.20
CA GLU A 247 -37.70 -50.58 -16.69
C GLU A 247 -38.82 -51.13 -15.80
N LEU A 248 -39.33 -50.32 -14.86
CA LEU A 248 -40.46 -50.72 -14.01
C LEU A 248 -41.72 -51.01 -14.83
N ARG A 249 -41.99 -50.18 -15.84
CA ARG A 249 -43.12 -50.37 -16.75
C ARG A 249 -43.02 -51.72 -17.45
N LYS A 250 -41.85 -52.05 -18.01
CA LYS A 250 -41.61 -53.34 -18.66
C LYS A 250 -41.79 -54.52 -17.70
N LYS A 251 -41.25 -54.44 -16.47
CA LYS A 251 -41.43 -55.49 -15.46
C LYS A 251 -42.91 -55.71 -15.09
N THR A 252 -43.70 -54.64 -15.05
CA THR A 252 -45.13 -54.71 -14.77
C THR A 252 -45.87 -55.42 -15.90
N ASP A 253 -45.58 -55.04 -17.16
CA ASP A 253 -46.14 -55.69 -18.34
C ASP A 253 -45.79 -57.20 -18.38
N ASP A 254 -44.54 -57.56 -18.08
CA ASP A 254 -44.08 -58.96 -18.03
C ASP A 254 -44.80 -59.77 -16.93
N LEU A 255 -45.00 -59.17 -15.74
CA LEU A 255 -45.75 -59.78 -14.63
C LEU A 255 -47.22 -60.05 -14.99
N ASP A 256 -47.89 -59.08 -15.64
CA ASP A 256 -49.27 -59.22 -16.08
C ASP A 256 -49.44 -60.30 -17.16
N GLU A 257 -48.45 -60.47 -18.04
CA GLU A 257 -48.45 -61.54 -19.02
C GLU A 257 -48.33 -62.93 -18.36
N HIS A 258 -47.49 -63.03 -17.32
CA HIS A 258 -47.31 -64.26 -16.54
C HIS A 258 -48.55 -64.61 -15.69
N THR A 259 -49.22 -63.64 -15.07
CA THR A 259 -50.46 -63.88 -14.32
C THR A 259 -51.61 -64.28 -15.23
N SER A 260 -51.73 -63.66 -16.40
CA SER A 260 -52.73 -64.00 -17.43
C SER A 260 -52.54 -65.42 -17.98
N LYS A 261 -51.28 -65.86 -18.19
CA LYS A 261 -50.97 -67.24 -18.62
C LYS A 261 -51.30 -68.26 -17.52
N LYS A 262 -51.06 -67.92 -16.25
CA LYS A 262 -51.32 -68.80 -15.10
C LYS A 262 -52.83 -68.98 -14.84
N GLN A 263 -53.64 -67.93 -14.97
CA GLN A 263 -55.10 -68.04 -14.83
C GLN A 263 -55.79 -68.81 -15.97
N ARG A 264 -55.12 -69.02 -17.10
CA ARG A 264 -55.68 -69.73 -18.27
C ARG A 264 -55.43 -71.24 -18.26
N THR A 265 -54.63 -71.72 -17.32
CA THR A 265 -54.19 -73.13 -17.21
C THR A 265 -54.76 -73.88 -16.01
N GLU A 266 -55.54 -73.19 -15.15
CA GLU A 266 -56.46 -73.78 -14.16
C GLU A 266 -57.89 -73.73 -14.69
#